data_AF-A0A954REN8-F1
#
_entry.id   AF-A0A954REN8-F1
#
_cell.length_a   1.000
_cell.length_b   1.000
_cell.length_c   1.000
_cell.angle_alpha   90.00
_cell.angle_beta   90.00
_cell.angle_gamma   90.00
#
_symmetry.space_group_name_H-M   'P 1'
#
loop_
_entity.id
_entity.type
_entity.pdbx_description
1 polymer ?
#
loop_
_entity_poly.entity_id
_entity_poly.type
_entity_poly.pdbx_seq_one_letter_code
_entity_poly.pdbx_strand_id
1 'polypeptide(L)'
;MAENPELQQAILDLVNAPNYQPVKPRVIAKKLNYPPEQKQDVRRAVKRLAKRGLLSYGTKHLVRPAGQETKRDKGLIVGEFRRAGDRFGFVRPKLAAGV
;
A
#
# COMPACT_ATOMS: atom_id res chain seq x y z
N MET A 1 -13.41 16.88 8.05
CA MET A 1 -13.52 16.21 6.73
C MET A 1 -13.29 14.74 6.96
N ALA A 2 -14.35 13.93 6.85
CA ALA A 2 -14.52 12.64 7.51
C ALA A 2 -13.36 11.65 7.29
N GLU A 3 -12.42 11.67 8.22
CA GLU A 3 -11.65 10.51 8.59
C GLU A 3 -12.61 9.47 9.17
N ASN A 4 -12.84 8.37 8.45
CA ASN A 4 -13.52 7.22 9.03
C ASN A 4 -12.43 6.23 9.46
N PRO A 5 -11.95 6.28 10.71
CA PRO A 5 -11.01 5.28 11.22
C PRO A 5 -11.58 3.86 11.07
N GLU A 6 -12.90 3.72 11.16
CA GLU A 6 -13.63 2.46 10.90
C GLU A 6 -13.41 1.95 9.47
N LEU A 7 -13.43 2.83 8.46
CA LEU A 7 -13.13 2.46 7.08
C LEU A 7 -11.70 1.95 6.93
N GLN A 8 -10.74 2.62 7.59
CA GLN A 8 -9.34 2.19 7.54
C GLN A 8 -9.16 0.82 8.21
N GLN A 9 -9.81 0.62 9.35
CA GLN A 9 -9.77 -0.63 10.09
C GLN A 9 -10.41 -1.77 9.28
N ALA A 10 -11.57 -1.53 8.66
CA ALA A 10 -12.24 -2.52 7.82
C ALA A 10 -11.41 -2.90 6.58
N ILE A 11 -10.70 -1.94 5.97
CA ILE A 11 -9.75 -2.23 4.89
C ILE A 11 -8.60 -3.10 5.40
N LEU A 12 -8.04 -2.79 6.56
CA LEU A 12 -6.94 -3.56 7.15
C LEU A 12 -7.37 -4.98 7.51
N ASP A 13 -8.53 -5.14 8.12
CA ASP A 13 -9.10 -6.45 8.47
C ASP A 13 -9.30 -7.31 7.21
N LEU A 14 -9.94 -6.74 6.18
CA LEU A 14 -10.15 -7.42 4.90
C LEU A 14 -8.83 -7.86 4.26
N VAL A 15 -7.81 -6.99 4.26
CA VAL A 15 -6.53 -7.26 3.58
C VAL A 15 -5.65 -8.23 4.37
N ASN A 16 -5.73 -8.22 5.71
CA ASN A 16 -5.00 -9.13 6.58
C ASN A 16 -5.68 -10.50 6.73
N ALA A 17 -6.91 -10.66 6.24
CA ALA A 17 -7.60 -11.95 6.27
C ALA A 17 -6.77 -13.04 5.55
N PRO A 18 -6.69 -14.27 6.10
CA PRO A 18 -5.82 -15.34 5.57
C PRO A 18 -6.20 -15.80 4.16
N ASN A 19 -7.46 -15.61 3.76
CA ASN A 19 -7.97 -15.91 2.41
C ASN A 19 -8.06 -14.67 1.51
N TYR A 20 -7.40 -13.58 1.87
CA TYR A 20 -7.46 -12.36 1.08
C TYR A 20 -6.66 -12.51 -0.22
N GLN A 21 -7.37 -12.40 -1.34
CA GLN A 21 -6.73 -12.24 -2.64
C GLN A 21 -6.44 -10.77 -2.92
N PRO A 22 -5.22 -10.43 -3.39
CA PRO A 22 -4.88 -9.06 -3.78
C PRO A 22 -5.82 -8.54 -4.86
N VAL A 23 -6.59 -7.50 -4.53
CA VAL A 23 -7.57 -6.91 -5.46
C VAL A 23 -7.38 -5.41 -5.60
N LYS A 24 -7.98 -4.84 -6.65
CA LYS A 24 -7.97 -3.39 -6.88
C LYS A 24 -8.79 -2.66 -5.81
N PRO A 25 -8.49 -1.38 -5.49
CA PRO A 25 -9.27 -0.59 -4.53
C PRO A 25 -10.77 -0.51 -4.86
N ARG A 26 -11.14 -0.56 -6.16
CA ARG A 26 -12.54 -0.60 -6.59
C ARG A 26 -13.27 -1.86 -6.13
N VAL A 27 -12.57 -2.98 -6.04
CA VAL A 27 -13.11 -4.26 -5.58
C VAL A 27 -13.19 -4.28 -4.06
N ILE A 28 -12.22 -3.67 -3.36
CA ILE A 28 -12.29 -3.47 -1.89
C ILE A 28 -13.54 -2.68 -1.53
N ALA A 29 -13.80 -1.57 -2.24
CA ALA A 29 -15.02 -0.79 -2.03
C ALA A 29 -16.29 -1.64 -2.24
N LYS A 30 -16.32 -2.53 -3.24
CA LYS A 30 -17.44 -3.46 -3.45
C LYS A 30 -17.55 -4.50 -2.33
N LYS A 31 -16.43 -5.10 -1.89
CA LYS A 31 -16.42 -6.10 -0.81
C LYS A 31 -16.88 -5.53 0.54
N LEU A 32 -16.57 -4.26 0.78
CA LEU A 32 -16.99 -3.51 1.95
C LEU A 32 -18.38 -2.84 1.78
N ASN A 33 -19.09 -3.10 0.66
CA ASN A 33 -20.39 -2.53 0.33
C ASN A 33 -20.45 -0.99 0.36
N TYR A 34 -19.34 -0.30 0.06
CA TYR A 34 -19.33 1.15 -0.02
C TYR A 34 -19.93 1.69 -1.34
N PRO A 35 -20.77 2.75 -1.27
CA PRO A 35 -21.37 3.36 -2.44
C PRO A 35 -20.33 3.96 -3.39
N PRO A 36 -20.69 4.15 -4.69
CA PRO A 36 -19.77 4.66 -5.71
C PRO A 36 -19.20 6.05 -5.38
N GLU A 37 -19.94 6.88 -4.65
CA GLU A 37 -19.52 8.21 -4.20
C GLU A 37 -18.34 8.12 -3.22
N GLN A 38 -18.32 7.09 -2.37
CA GLN A 38 -17.26 6.86 -1.37
C GLN A 38 -16.06 6.09 -1.96
N LYS A 39 -16.08 5.69 -3.24
CA LYS A 39 -14.92 5.03 -3.88
C LYS A 39 -13.67 5.91 -3.88
N GLN A 40 -13.84 7.23 -3.99
CA GLN A 40 -12.72 8.16 -3.90
C GLN A 40 -12.12 8.16 -2.50
N ASP A 41 -12.95 8.10 -1.46
CA ASP A 41 -12.54 8.00 -0.06
C ASP A 41 -11.81 6.68 0.22
N VAL A 42 -12.35 5.54 -0.21
CA VAL A 42 -11.67 4.24 -0.10
C VAL A 42 -10.30 4.31 -0.79
N ARG A 43 -10.21 4.86 -2.00
CA ARG A 43 -8.94 4.98 -2.73
C ARG A 43 -7.94 5.88 -1.99
N ARG A 44 -8.40 6.99 -1.41
CA ARG A 44 -7.57 7.89 -0.58
C ARG A 44 -7.10 7.19 0.70
N ALA A 45 -7.98 6.47 1.38
CA ALA A 45 -7.69 5.70 2.59
C ALA A 45 -6.63 4.62 2.31
N VAL A 46 -6.81 3.81 1.26
CA VAL A 46 -5.82 2.80 0.83
C VAL A 46 -4.48 3.45 0.51
N LYS A 47 -4.46 4.58 -0.21
CA LYS A 47 -3.22 5.29 -0.55
C LYS A 47 -2.49 5.83 0.69
N ARG A 48 -3.23 6.32 1.69
CA ARG A 48 -2.66 6.73 2.98
C ARG A 48 -2.14 5.54 3.79
N LEU A 49 -2.88 4.44 3.85
CA LEU A 49 -2.45 3.22 4.54
C LEU A 49 -1.20 2.60 3.90
N ALA A 50 -1.11 2.62 2.56
CA ALA A 50 0.09 2.22 1.86
C ALA A 50 1.28 3.16 2.13
N LYS A 51 1.04 4.47 2.20
CA LYS A 51 2.07 5.46 2.60
C LYS A 51 2.55 5.25 4.05
N ARG A 52 1.70 4.73 4.93
CA ARG A 52 2.03 4.35 6.32
C ARG A 52 2.73 2.99 6.43
N GLY A 53 2.88 2.24 5.33
CA GLY A 53 3.49 0.91 5.34
C GLY A 53 2.58 -0.21 5.83
N LEU A 54 1.30 0.06 6.10
CA LEU A 54 0.32 -0.93 6.55
C LEU A 54 -0.25 -1.78 5.41
N LEU A 55 -0.07 -1.33 4.16
CA LEU A 55 -0.50 -2.02 2.95
C LEU A 55 0.57 -1.83 1.85
N SER A 56 0.62 -2.76 0.90
CA SER A 56 1.49 -2.64 -0.28
C SER A 56 0.69 -2.49 -1.57
N TYR A 57 1.12 -1.58 -2.45
CA TYR A 57 0.61 -1.46 -3.82
C TYR A 57 1.45 -2.33 -4.76
N GLY A 58 0.90 -3.49 -5.13
CA GLY A 58 1.47 -4.37 -6.13
C GLY A 58 1.20 -3.92 -7.57
N THR A 59 1.75 -4.69 -8.51
CA THR A 59 1.56 -4.53 -9.95
C THR A 59 0.07 -4.49 -10.31
N LYS A 60 -0.33 -3.66 -11.29
CA LYS A 60 -1.74 -3.44 -11.68
C LYS A 60 -2.64 -2.80 -10.59
N HIS A 61 -2.05 -2.09 -9.63
CA HIS A 61 -2.74 -1.44 -8.49
C HIS A 61 -3.44 -2.44 -7.56
N LEU A 62 -2.87 -3.63 -7.41
CA LEU A 62 -3.38 -4.64 -6.48
C LEU A 62 -2.96 -4.25 -5.07
N VAL A 63 -3.91 -4.22 -4.14
CA VAL A 63 -3.64 -3.95 -2.73
C VAL A 63 -3.25 -5.28 -2.08
N ARG A 64 -2.16 -5.28 -1.33
CA ARG A 64 -1.64 -6.43 -0.59
C ARG A 64 -1.45 -6.06 0.88
N PRO A 65 -1.44 -7.05 1.78
CA PRO A 65 -1.00 -6.83 3.15
C PRO A 65 0.45 -6.32 3.18
N ALA A 66 0.79 -5.59 4.24
CA ALA A 66 2.16 -5.15 4.50
C ALA A 66 3.12 -6.35 4.47
N GLY A 67 4.33 -6.17 3.94
CA GLY A 67 5.37 -7.21 3.92
C GLY A 67 5.24 -8.26 2.81
N GLN A 68 4.16 -8.29 2.02
CA GLN A 68 4.09 -9.11 0.80
C GLN A 68 4.73 -8.39 -0.40
N GLU A 69 6.06 -8.20 -0.33
CA GLU A 69 6.87 -7.83 -1.48
C GLU A 69 6.86 -8.95 -2.52
N THR A 70 6.76 -8.55 -3.80
CA THR A 70 6.73 -9.51 -4.90
C THR A 70 8.12 -10.12 -5.08
N LYS A 71 8.24 -11.32 -5.66
CA LYS A 71 9.56 -11.85 -6.10
C LYS A 71 10.32 -10.91 -7.07
N ARG A 72 9.64 -9.94 -7.69
CA ARG A 72 10.24 -8.86 -8.52
C ARG A 72 10.77 -7.67 -7.71
N ASP A 73 10.37 -7.52 -6.45
CA ASP A 73 10.95 -6.57 -5.48
C ASP A 73 12.21 -7.14 -4.80
N LYS A 74 12.45 -8.45 -4.91
CA LYS A 74 13.70 -9.06 -4.43
C LYS A 74 14.89 -8.47 -5.19
N GLY A 75 15.51 -7.45 -4.61
CA GLY A 75 16.65 -6.72 -5.17
C GLY A 75 16.38 -5.24 -5.48
N LEU A 76 15.14 -4.75 -5.35
CA LEU A 76 14.84 -3.33 -5.47
C LEU A 76 15.04 -2.66 -4.10
N ILE A 77 16.14 -1.93 -3.96
CA ILE A 77 16.40 -1.13 -2.77
C ILE A 77 15.61 0.18 -2.90
N VAL A 78 14.53 0.32 -2.13
CA VAL A 78 13.76 1.57 -2.05
C VAL A 78 14.39 2.47 -0.98
N GLY A 79 14.70 3.70 -1.33
CA GLY A 79 15.34 4.64 -0.41
C GLY A 79 15.47 6.05 -0.97
N GLU A 80 16.15 6.91 -0.24
CA GLU A 80 16.43 8.27 -0.68
C GLU A 80 17.58 8.26 -1.69
N PHE A 81 17.30 8.60 -2.94
CA PHE A 81 18.32 8.70 -3.97
C PHE A 81 19.11 10.00 -3.80
N ARG A 82 20.39 9.88 -3.47
CA ARG A 82 21.32 11.00 -3.38
C ARG A 82 22.22 10.99 -4.62
N ARG A 83 22.02 11.96 -5.49
CA ARG A 83 22.84 12.16 -6.70
C ARG A 83 24.28 12.49 -6.28
N ALA A 84 25.24 11.70 -6.74
CA ALA A 84 26.65 12.05 -6.68
C ALA A 84 27.00 12.83 -7.96
N GLY A 85 28.02 13.70 -7.92
CA GLY A 85 28.50 14.38 -9.11
C GLY A 85 28.88 13.36 -10.19
N ASP A 86 28.44 13.62 -11.42
CA ASP A 86 28.57 12.79 -12.62
C ASP A 86 27.62 11.58 -12.72
N ARG A 87 26.41 11.81 -13.25
CA ARG A 87 25.42 10.82 -13.80
C ARG A 87 24.99 9.62 -12.94
N PHE A 88 25.56 9.37 -11.76
CA PHE A 88 25.16 8.31 -10.84
C PHE A 88 24.78 8.87 -9.45
N GLY A 89 24.23 8.02 -8.60
CA GLY A 89 23.87 8.36 -7.22
C GLY A 89 23.63 7.11 -6.39
N PHE A 90 23.61 7.27 -5.08
CA PHE A 90 23.43 6.17 -4.14
C PHE A 90 22.05 6.25 -3.50
N VAL A 91 21.40 5.09 -3.36
CA VAL A 91 20.13 4.98 -2.62
C VAL A 91 20.45 4.67 -1.17
N ARG A 92 20.01 5.54 -0.25
CA ARG A 92 20.02 5.26 1.19
C ARG A 92 18.71 4.56 1.54
N PRO A 93 18.71 3.22 1.74
CA PRO A 93 17.51 2.56 2.24
C PRO A 93 17.14 3.15 3.59
N LYS A 94 15.88 3.57 3.72
CA LYS A 94 15.32 3.85 5.04
C LYS A 94 15.04 2.48 5.61
N LEU A 95 15.90 2.02 6.52
CA LEU A 95 15.76 0.75 7.21
C LEU A 95 14.33 0.71 7.77
N ALA A 96 13.43 0.00 7.10
CA ALA A 96 12.17 -0.37 7.71
C ALA A 96 12.56 -1.26 8.88
N ALA A 97 12.36 -0.75 10.09
CA ALA A 97 12.67 -1.46 11.33
C ALA A 97 12.13 -2.90 11.22
N GLY A 98 13.06 -3.84 11.20
CA GLY A 98 12.82 -5.24 10.90
C GLY A 98 13.96 -6.08 11.44
N VAL A 99 14.16 -5.98 12.76
CA VAL A 99 14.65 -7.04 13.66
C VAL A 99 14.02 -6.79 15.02
#